data_AF-A0A974HZQ4-F1
#
_entry.id   AF-A0A974HZQ4-F1
#
_cell.length_a   1.000
_cell.length_b   1.000
_cell.length_c   1.000
_cell.angle_alpha   90.00
_cell.angle_beta   90.00
_cell.angle_gamma   90.00
#
_symmetry.space_group_name_H-M   'P 1'
#
loop_
_entity.id
_entity.type
_entity.pdbx_description
1 polymer ?
#
loop_
_entity_poly.entity_id
_entity_poly.type
_entity_poly.pdbx_seq_one_letter_code
_entity_poly.pdbx_strand_id
1 'polypeptide(L)'
;MSRRLDQMVSEYIRSYGTEKIIKRFWPIFEVDTTLVRLCPQPPLFSYKKSQTLNDILCPAETYWPKRMESAVVQHPTIGNNIKLRHYATCDTTGVCSCGKVSVRQTFRQVKARIKEQRKDIKNFKPNTCTGTSVLRHFNWCRHNMLQLKWMVLEVIQEPQRGGNKKRLILQKEGRAIHKLPCKC
;
A
#
# COMPACT_ATOMS: atom_id res chain seq x y z
N MET A 1 -4.62 16.19 30.10
CA MET A 1 -4.04 14.94 30.68
C MET A 1 -4.89 13.68 30.42
N SER A 2 -6.16 13.78 30.00
CA SER A 2 -7.06 12.62 29.76
C SER A 2 -6.66 11.70 28.58
N ARG A 3 -5.92 12.18 27.57
CA ARG A 3 -5.54 11.36 26.39
C ARG A 3 -4.56 10.20 26.66
N ARG A 4 -3.96 10.11 27.86
CA ARG A 4 -2.86 9.17 28.13
C ARG A 4 -3.35 7.77 28.54
N LEU A 5 -4.56 7.65 29.10
CA LEU A 5 -5.13 6.38 29.55
C LEU A 5 -5.86 5.63 28.44
N ASP A 6 -6.62 6.34 27.59
CA ASP A 6 -7.25 5.74 26.39
C ASP A 6 -6.22 5.06 25.48
N GLN A 7 -5.01 5.64 25.42
CA GLN A 7 -3.90 5.12 24.63
C GLN A 7 -3.24 3.91 25.29
N MET A 8 -3.18 3.85 26.62
CA MET A 8 -2.61 2.73 27.39
C MET A 8 -3.48 1.46 27.30
N VAL A 9 -4.81 1.61 27.31
CA VAL A 9 -5.75 0.49 27.21
C VAL A 9 -5.81 -0.06 25.77
N SER A 10 -5.62 0.78 24.76
CA SER A 10 -5.66 0.39 23.35
C SER A 10 -4.52 -0.56 22.93
N GLU A 11 -3.31 -0.42 23.49
CA GLU A 11 -2.16 -1.25 23.09
C GLU A 11 -2.17 -2.65 23.70
N TYR A 12 -2.86 -2.85 24.83
CA TYR A 12 -2.83 -4.10 25.59
C TYR A 12 -3.99 -5.06 25.29
N ILE A 13 -5.09 -4.57 24.69
CA ILE A 13 -6.31 -5.36 24.51
C ILE A 13 -6.39 -5.92 23.10
N ARG A 14 -5.69 -7.04 22.89
CA ARG A 14 -5.70 -7.80 21.63
C ARG A 14 -6.71 -8.95 21.60
N SER A 15 -7.44 -9.21 22.70
CA SER A 15 -8.27 -10.40 22.85
C SER A 15 -9.67 -10.07 23.36
N TYR A 16 -10.67 -10.67 22.71
CA TYR A 16 -12.08 -10.65 23.11
C TYR A 16 -12.32 -11.14 24.54
N GLY A 17 -11.38 -11.94 25.08
CA GLY A 17 -11.43 -12.40 26.47
C GLY A 17 -11.22 -11.27 27.49
N THR A 18 -10.35 -10.30 27.19
CA THR A 18 -10.04 -9.19 28.09
C THR A 18 -11.20 -8.21 28.20
N GLU A 19 -11.93 -7.94 27.11
CA GLU A 19 -13.16 -7.13 27.16
C GLU A 19 -14.19 -7.76 28.12
N LYS A 20 -14.44 -9.08 28.00
CA LYS A 20 -15.39 -9.78 28.86
C LYS A 20 -15.03 -9.69 30.33
N ILE A 21 -13.74 -9.82 30.66
CA ILE A 21 -13.25 -9.70 32.03
C ILE A 21 -13.45 -8.26 32.55
N ILE A 22 -13.03 -7.25 31.78
CA ILE A 22 -13.17 -5.84 32.18
C ILE A 22 -14.64 -5.47 32.38
N LYS A 23 -15.53 -5.86 31.46
CA LYS A 23 -16.97 -5.61 31.60
C LYS A 23 -17.57 -6.32 32.82
N ARG A 24 -17.16 -7.57 33.07
CA ARG A 24 -17.65 -8.36 34.21
C ARG A 24 -17.26 -7.76 35.55
N PHE A 25 -16.04 -7.22 35.65
CA PHE A 25 -15.52 -6.66 36.89
C PHE A 25 -15.62 -5.12 36.95
N TRP A 26 -16.25 -4.48 35.96
CA TRP A 26 -16.45 -3.02 35.94
C TRP A 26 -17.06 -2.45 37.23
N PRO A 27 -18.08 -3.09 37.85
CA PRO A 27 -18.64 -2.59 39.11
C PRO A 27 -17.63 -2.50 40.26
N ILE A 28 -16.57 -3.31 40.25
CA ILE A 28 -15.50 -3.22 41.26
C ILE A 28 -14.67 -1.95 41.05
N PHE A 29 -14.44 -1.57 39.79
CA PHE A 29 -13.72 -0.36 39.45
C PHE A 29 -14.52 0.92 39.78
N GLU A 30 -15.86 0.84 39.83
CA GLU A 30 -16.72 1.96 40.22
C GLU A 30 -16.61 2.33 41.71
N VAL A 31 -16.09 1.41 42.54
CA VAL A 31 -15.85 1.67 43.97
C VAL A 31 -14.60 2.52 44.19
N ASP A 32 -13.64 2.49 43.25
CA ASP A 32 -12.40 3.26 43.35
C ASP A 32 -12.60 4.68 42.82
N THR A 33 -12.67 5.64 43.75
CA THR A 33 -12.88 7.07 43.45
C THR A 33 -11.78 7.68 42.58
N THR A 34 -10.57 7.12 42.62
CA THR A 34 -9.43 7.56 41.81
C THR A 34 -9.64 7.15 40.36
N LEU A 35 -10.09 5.91 40.14
CA LEU A 35 -10.33 5.37 38.80
C LEU A 35 -11.60 5.92 38.16
N VAL A 36 -12.68 6.10 38.92
CA VAL A 36 -13.91 6.74 38.44
C VAL A 36 -13.65 8.17 37.96
N ARG A 37 -12.80 8.91 38.67
CA ARG A 37 -12.40 10.27 38.26
C ARG A 37 -11.61 10.28 36.94
N LEU A 38 -10.89 9.19 36.63
CA LEU A 38 -10.10 9.06 35.40
C LEU A 38 -10.94 8.51 34.23
N CYS A 39 -11.85 7.59 34.51
CA CYS A 39 -12.69 6.88 33.54
C CYS A 39 -14.14 6.77 34.07
N PRO A 40 -14.96 7.84 33.94
CA PRO A 40 -16.33 7.86 34.46
C PRO A 40 -17.29 6.96 33.68
N GLN A 41 -16.87 6.41 32.55
CA GLN A 41 -17.63 5.47 31.75
C GLN A 41 -16.77 4.25 31.41
N PRO A 42 -17.39 3.07 31.21
CA PRO A 42 -16.68 1.89 30.74
C PRO A 42 -15.90 2.20 29.46
N PRO A 43 -14.65 1.72 29.33
CA PRO A 43 -13.85 1.97 28.15
C PRO A 43 -14.53 1.40 26.90
N LEU A 44 -14.45 2.14 25.80
CA LEU A 44 -14.88 1.67 24.49
C LEU A 44 -13.79 0.79 23.89
N PHE A 45 -14.16 -0.43 23.52
CA PHE A 45 -13.24 -1.39 22.90
C PHE A 45 -13.31 -1.24 21.38
N SER A 46 -12.15 -1.09 20.74
CA SER A 46 -12.03 -1.14 19.28
C SER A 46 -11.16 -2.31 18.88
N TYR A 47 -11.65 -3.12 17.94
CA TYR A 47 -10.96 -4.31 17.47
C TYR A 47 -10.26 -4.04 16.15
N LYS A 48 -8.94 -4.21 16.10
CA LYS A 48 -8.21 -4.27 14.84
C LYS A 48 -8.33 -5.69 14.30
N LYS A 49 -9.11 -5.88 13.23
CA LYS A 49 -9.24 -7.18 12.55
C LYS A 49 -7.83 -7.69 12.19
N SER A 50 -7.47 -8.87 12.69
CA SER A 50 -6.25 -9.56 12.28
C SER A 50 -6.26 -9.75 10.77
N GLN A 51 -5.11 -9.55 10.12
CA GLN A 51 -4.99 -9.83 8.70
C GLN A 51 -5.29 -11.30 8.48
N THR A 52 -6.32 -11.61 7.69
CA THR A 52 -6.61 -12.99 7.32
C THR A 52 -5.55 -13.50 6.35
N LEU A 53 -5.46 -14.82 6.16
CA LEU A 53 -4.65 -15.40 5.08
C LEU A 53 -4.98 -14.78 3.72
N ASN A 54 -6.22 -14.37 3.47
CA ASN A 54 -6.63 -13.68 2.24
C ASN A 54 -6.30 -12.17 2.21
N ASP A 55 -6.03 -11.57 3.37
CA ASP A 55 -5.49 -10.20 3.46
C ASP A 55 -3.97 -10.21 3.23
N ILE A 56 -3.29 -11.30 3.62
CA ILE A 56 -1.85 -11.52 3.46
C ILE A 56 -1.56 -12.06 2.04
N LEU A 57 -2.13 -13.22 1.71
CA LEU A 57 -2.05 -13.88 0.42
C LEU A 57 -3.13 -13.33 -0.50
N CYS A 58 -2.77 -13.02 -1.75
CA CYS A 58 -3.79 -12.74 -2.74
C CYS A 58 -4.23 -14.11 -3.29
N PRO A 59 -5.53 -14.32 -3.58
CA PRO A 59 -5.86 -15.28 -4.62
C PRO A 59 -5.01 -14.88 -5.82
N ALA A 60 -4.14 -15.78 -6.24
CA ALA A 60 -3.56 -15.67 -7.55
C ALA A 60 -4.74 -15.52 -8.52
N GLU A 61 -4.84 -14.40 -9.25
CA GLU A 61 -5.50 -14.47 -10.55
C GLU A 61 -4.83 -15.66 -11.25
N THR A 62 -5.60 -16.70 -11.57
CA THR A 62 -5.13 -18.03 -11.97
C THR A 62 -4.44 -18.06 -13.34
N TYR A 63 -3.84 -16.95 -13.74
CA TYR A 63 -2.98 -16.83 -14.91
C TYR A 63 -1.53 -16.62 -14.45
N TRP A 64 -0.91 -17.68 -13.95
CA TRP A 64 0.55 -17.74 -13.83
C TRP A 64 1.13 -18.45 -15.07
N PRO A 65 1.88 -17.79 -15.95
CA PRO A 65 2.96 -18.48 -16.61
C PRO A 65 4.09 -18.74 -15.60
N LYS A 66 4.74 -19.89 -15.74
CA LYS A 66 5.91 -20.27 -14.96
C LYS A 66 6.99 -19.17 -15.05
N ARG A 67 7.53 -18.76 -13.90
CA ARG A 67 8.86 -18.16 -13.69
C ARG A 67 9.52 -17.63 -14.97
N MET A 68 9.33 -16.36 -15.32
CA MET A 68 10.05 -15.76 -16.44
C MET A 68 11.53 -15.61 -16.09
N GLU A 69 12.36 -16.46 -16.68
CA GLU A 69 13.82 -16.30 -16.78
C GLU A 69 14.12 -15.02 -17.56
N SER A 70 14.91 -14.10 -16.99
CA SER A 70 15.35 -12.82 -17.57
C SER A 70 14.38 -12.20 -18.60
N ALA A 71 13.20 -11.76 -18.17
CA ALA A 71 12.21 -11.18 -19.09
C ALA A 71 12.75 -9.90 -19.73
N VAL A 72 12.86 -9.92 -21.06
CA VAL A 72 13.05 -8.72 -21.88
C VAL A 72 11.67 -8.12 -22.12
N VAL A 73 11.43 -6.93 -21.58
CA VAL A 73 10.16 -6.22 -21.79
C VAL A 73 10.32 -5.26 -22.94
N GLN A 74 9.47 -5.38 -23.96
CA GLN A 74 9.45 -4.41 -25.04
C GLN A 74 8.92 -3.08 -24.52
N HIS A 75 9.66 -2.04 -24.86
CA HIS A 75 9.33 -0.69 -24.50
C HIS A 75 7.95 -0.33 -25.10
N PRO A 76 7.00 0.18 -24.30
CA PRO A 76 5.61 0.43 -24.70
C PRO A 76 5.39 1.20 -26.00
N THR A 77 6.20 2.23 -26.22
CA THR A 77 6.05 3.17 -27.35
C THR A 77 7.10 2.95 -28.44
N ILE A 78 8.35 2.69 -28.06
CA ILE A 78 9.52 2.62 -28.94
C ILE A 78 9.79 1.17 -29.41
N GLY A 79 9.27 0.15 -28.73
CA GLY A 79 9.51 -1.27 -29.03
C GLY A 79 10.86 -1.81 -28.58
N ASN A 80 11.80 -0.96 -28.15
CA ASN A 80 13.13 -1.37 -27.69
C ASN A 80 13.09 -2.31 -26.47
N ASN A 81 14.00 -3.27 -26.45
CA ASN A 81 14.10 -4.28 -25.39
C ASN A 81 14.68 -3.71 -24.08
N ILE A 82 13.90 -3.77 -22.99
CA ILE A 82 14.32 -3.40 -21.65
C ILE A 82 14.66 -4.67 -20.87
N LYS A 83 15.95 -4.85 -20.57
CA LYS A 83 16.40 -5.94 -19.69
C LYS A 83 16.09 -5.60 -18.24
N LEU A 84 15.19 -6.37 -17.62
CA LEU A 84 14.93 -6.29 -16.18
C LEU A 84 16.11 -6.88 -15.41
N ARG A 85 16.56 -6.20 -14.37
CA ARG A 85 17.74 -6.62 -13.60
C ARG A 85 17.41 -7.62 -12.48
N HIS A 86 16.16 -7.70 -12.06
CA HIS A 86 15.74 -8.50 -10.91
C HIS A 86 14.34 -9.09 -11.14
N TYR A 87 14.10 -10.28 -10.58
CA TYR A 87 12.78 -10.90 -10.55
C TYR A 87 11.94 -10.26 -9.45
N ALA A 88 10.77 -9.78 -9.82
CA ALA A 88 9.74 -9.35 -8.88
C ALA A 88 8.41 -9.91 -9.37
N THR A 89 7.71 -10.63 -8.50
CA THR A 89 6.46 -11.27 -8.88
C THR A 89 5.36 -10.23 -8.99
N CYS A 90 4.96 -9.96 -10.22
CA CYS A 90 3.59 -9.77 -10.67
C CYS A 90 3.51 -9.36 -12.14
N ASP A 91 2.85 -10.21 -12.91
CA ASP A 91 2.72 -10.08 -14.35
C ASP A 91 1.55 -9.18 -14.74
N THR A 92 1.86 -7.95 -15.15
CA THR A 92 1.14 -7.27 -16.23
C THR A 92 2.09 -6.35 -16.99
N THR A 93 1.93 -6.19 -18.31
CA THR A 93 2.65 -5.16 -19.07
C THR A 93 2.16 -3.78 -18.61
N GLY A 94 3.01 -2.98 -17.97
CA GLY A 94 2.65 -1.73 -17.27
C GLY A 94 2.21 -0.54 -18.15
N VAL A 95 1.59 -0.82 -19.29
CA VAL A 95 1.16 0.17 -20.28
C VAL A 95 -0.36 0.29 -20.22
N CYS A 96 -0.83 1.51 -20.00
CA CYS A 96 -2.21 1.87 -20.28
C CYS A 96 -2.56 1.54 -21.74
N SER A 97 -3.80 1.19 -22.07
CA SER A 97 -4.27 1.06 -23.47
C SER A 97 -3.98 2.29 -24.32
N CYS A 98 -3.86 3.45 -23.66
CA CYS A 98 -3.48 4.74 -24.22
C CYS A 98 -1.97 4.94 -24.47
N GLY A 99 -1.13 3.93 -24.24
CA GLY A 99 0.33 4.00 -24.45
C GLY A 99 1.10 4.80 -23.39
N LYS A 100 0.44 5.31 -22.34
CA LYS A 100 1.09 6.05 -21.26
C LYS A 100 1.58 5.14 -20.13
N VAL A 101 2.74 5.49 -19.57
CA VAL A 101 3.36 4.82 -18.42
C VAL A 101 3.65 5.84 -17.33
N SER A 102 3.44 5.46 -16.08
CA SER A 102 3.89 6.21 -14.91
C SER A 102 4.87 5.37 -14.10
N VAL A 103 6.04 5.94 -13.81
CA VAL A 103 7.04 5.32 -12.95
C VAL A 103 6.91 5.90 -11.55
N ARG A 104 6.92 5.04 -10.54
CA ARG A 104 6.92 5.43 -9.12
C ARG A 104 7.78 4.51 -8.28
N GLN A 105 8.49 5.08 -7.32
CA GLN A 105 9.11 4.32 -6.23
C GLN A 105 8.10 3.96 -5.12
N THR A 106 8.34 2.84 -4.42
CA THR A 106 7.62 2.48 -3.19
C THR A 106 8.56 1.78 -2.21
N PHE A 107 8.48 2.20 -0.94
CA PHE A 107 9.09 1.48 0.19
C PHE A 107 8.14 0.44 0.79
N ARG A 108 6.83 0.57 0.50
CA ARG A 108 5.80 -0.40 0.90
C ARG A 108 5.85 -1.60 -0.03
N GLN A 109 5.31 -2.72 0.45
CA GLN A 109 5.06 -3.89 -0.39
C GLN A 109 4.31 -3.49 -1.67
N VAL A 110 4.78 -3.96 -2.82
CA VAL A 110 4.24 -3.61 -4.14
C VAL A 110 2.72 -3.84 -4.20
N LYS A 111 2.25 -4.98 -3.68
CA LYS A 111 0.82 -5.32 -3.59
C LYS A 111 -0.01 -4.28 -2.83
N ALA A 112 0.48 -3.81 -1.68
CA ALA A 112 -0.21 -2.77 -0.92
C ALA A 112 -0.31 -1.47 -1.73
N ARG A 113 0.77 -1.11 -2.43
CA ARG A 113 0.79 0.08 -3.27
C ARG A 113 -0.21 0.03 -4.42
N ILE A 114 -0.38 -1.12 -5.05
CA ILE A 114 -1.37 -1.32 -6.13
C ILE A 114 -2.79 -1.26 -5.58
N LYS A 115 -3.05 -1.87 -4.42
CA LYS A 115 -4.36 -1.81 -3.77
C LYS A 115 -4.74 -0.36 -3.41
N GLU A 116 -3.79 0.41 -2.89
CA GLU A 116 -3.96 1.86 -2.65
C GLU A 116 -4.30 2.58 -3.96
N GLN A 117 -3.50 2.40 -5.00
CA GLN A 117 -3.70 3.08 -6.28
C GLN A 117 -5.05 2.71 -6.93
N ARG A 118 -5.45 1.44 -6.86
CA ARG A 118 -6.77 0.96 -7.30
C ARG A 118 -7.91 1.65 -6.54
N LYS A 119 -7.76 1.76 -5.21
CA LYS A 119 -8.72 2.48 -4.35
C LYS A 119 -8.77 3.97 -4.68
N ASP A 120 -7.63 4.59 -4.94
CA ASP A 120 -7.53 6.01 -5.29
C ASP A 120 -8.19 6.30 -6.64
N ILE A 121 -8.00 5.42 -7.64
CA ILE A 121 -8.69 5.52 -8.95
C ILE A 121 -10.20 5.39 -8.75
N LYS A 122 -10.66 4.39 -7.99
CA LYS A 122 -12.09 4.14 -7.77
C LYS A 122 -12.79 5.31 -7.06
N ASN A 123 -12.10 5.95 -6.11
CA ASN A 123 -12.67 7.03 -5.29
C ASN A 123 -12.25 8.42 -5.78
N PHE A 124 -11.66 8.53 -6.97
CA PHE A 124 -11.17 9.81 -7.48
C PHE A 124 -12.35 10.78 -7.68
N LYS A 125 -12.22 11.98 -7.10
CA LYS A 125 -13.18 13.07 -7.28
C LYS A 125 -12.56 14.15 -8.18
N PRO A 126 -13.15 14.44 -9.34
CA PRO A 126 -12.67 15.53 -10.19
C PRO A 126 -12.75 16.86 -9.43
N ASN A 127 -11.91 17.82 -9.79
CA ASN A 127 -11.84 19.17 -9.18
C ASN A 127 -11.32 19.21 -7.73
N THR A 128 -10.69 18.12 -7.26
CA THR A 128 -9.93 18.13 -6.01
C THR A 128 -8.42 18.27 -6.29
N CYS A 129 -7.72 19.06 -5.49
CA CYS A 129 -6.27 19.30 -5.65
C CYS A 129 -5.42 18.05 -5.32
N THR A 130 -6.01 17.02 -4.72
CA THR A 130 -5.31 15.84 -4.19
C THR A 130 -4.98 14.78 -5.24
N GLY A 131 -5.37 15.01 -6.50
CA GLY A 131 -5.19 14.04 -7.59
C GLY A 131 -3.76 13.94 -8.11
N THR A 132 -3.18 12.73 -8.08
CA THR A 132 -1.94 12.46 -8.82
C THR A 132 -2.17 12.47 -10.34
N SER A 133 -1.11 12.66 -11.15
CA SER A 133 -1.23 12.67 -12.62
C SER A 133 -1.85 11.38 -13.18
N VAL A 134 -1.61 10.24 -12.54
CA VAL A 134 -2.23 8.96 -12.91
C VAL A 134 -3.74 9.00 -12.69
N LEU A 135 -4.20 9.51 -11.55
CA LEU A 135 -5.64 9.62 -11.26
C LEU A 135 -6.33 10.57 -12.24
N ARG A 136 -5.70 11.72 -12.49
CA ARG A 136 -6.20 12.71 -13.44
C ARG A 136 -6.27 12.14 -14.86
N HIS A 137 -5.25 11.38 -15.27
CA HIS A 137 -5.23 10.69 -16.56
C HIS A 137 -6.34 9.65 -16.68
N PHE A 138 -6.53 8.81 -15.66
CA PHE A 138 -7.61 7.81 -15.65
C PHE A 138 -8.98 8.48 -15.76
N ASN A 139 -9.19 9.57 -15.04
CA ASN A 139 -10.42 10.35 -15.15
C ASN A 139 -10.62 10.98 -16.53
N TRP A 140 -9.58 11.63 -17.07
CA TRP A 140 -9.64 12.30 -18.38
C TRP A 140 -9.90 11.32 -19.53
N CYS A 141 -9.21 10.18 -19.53
CA CYS A 141 -9.35 9.16 -20.56
C CYS A 141 -10.50 8.18 -20.29
N ARG A 142 -11.31 8.41 -19.24
CA ARG A 142 -12.42 7.54 -18.82
C ARG A 142 -12.01 6.08 -18.63
N HIS A 143 -10.82 5.86 -18.08
CA HIS A 143 -10.35 4.53 -17.75
C HIS A 143 -10.92 4.05 -16.43
N ASN A 144 -11.20 2.76 -16.35
CA ASN A 144 -11.60 2.10 -15.12
C ASN A 144 -10.40 1.47 -14.39
N MET A 145 -10.61 1.07 -13.14
CA MET A 145 -9.60 0.41 -12.32
C MET A 145 -9.09 -0.92 -12.93
N LEU A 146 -9.91 -1.63 -13.69
CA LEU A 146 -9.55 -2.91 -14.32
C LEU A 146 -8.52 -2.73 -15.45
N GLN A 147 -8.48 -1.54 -16.06
CA GLN A 147 -7.49 -1.17 -17.08
C GLN A 147 -6.14 -0.77 -16.49
N LEU A 148 -6.00 -0.71 -15.16
CA LEU A 148 -4.71 -0.47 -14.51
C LEU A 148 -3.80 -1.69 -14.66
N LYS A 149 -2.79 -1.54 -15.51
CA LYS A 149 -1.65 -2.45 -15.60
C LYS A 149 -0.43 -1.89 -14.90
N TRP A 150 0.43 -2.75 -14.41
CA TRP A 150 1.57 -2.40 -13.58
C TRP A 150 2.69 -3.45 -13.68
N MET A 151 3.93 -3.00 -13.51
CA MET A 151 5.11 -3.85 -13.59
C MET A 151 6.17 -3.35 -12.61
N VAL A 152 6.94 -4.28 -12.03
CA VAL A 152 8.12 -3.91 -11.23
C VAL A 152 9.34 -3.83 -12.14
N LEU A 153 9.99 -2.66 -12.16
CA LEU A 153 11.16 -2.42 -13.01
C LEU A 153 12.47 -2.87 -12.35
N GLU A 154 12.64 -2.58 -11.05
CA GLU A 154 13.86 -2.89 -10.31
C GLU A 154 13.53 -3.05 -8.82
N VAL A 155 14.11 -4.07 -8.19
CA VAL A 155 14.14 -4.23 -6.73
C VAL A 155 15.49 -3.70 -6.26
N ILE A 156 15.47 -2.69 -5.39
CA ILE A 156 16.70 -2.08 -4.88
C ILE A 156 17.08 -2.83 -3.61
N GLN A 157 18.21 -3.55 -3.67
CA GLN A 157 18.79 -4.16 -2.49
C GLN A 157 19.41 -3.10 -1.57
N GLU A 158 19.34 -3.35 -0.27
CA GLU A 158 19.93 -2.44 0.70
C GLU A 158 21.46 -2.51 0.62
N PRO A 159 22.16 -1.36 0.51
CA PRO A 159 23.61 -1.36 0.45
C PRO A 159 24.19 -1.84 1.78
N GLN A 160 25.11 -2.81 1.73
CA GLN A 160 25.70 -3.40 2.94
C GLN A 160 26.56 -2.42 3.77
N ARG A 161 27.15 -1.40 3.14
CA ARG A 161 28.11 -0.48 3.80
C ARG A 161 27.54 0.87 4.21
N GLY A 162 26.22 0.96 4.42
CA GLY A 162 25.56 2.22 4.74
C GLY A 162 25.55 3.20 3.55
N GLY A 163 24.54 4.05 3.50
CA GLY A 163 24.34 5.01 2.42
C GLY A 163 22.95 5.60 2.44
N ASN A 164 22.76 6.77 1.82
CA ASN A 164 21.46 7.41 1.76
C ASN A 164 20.54 6.66 0.77
N LYS A 165 19.78 5.69 1.29
CA LYS A 165 18.81 4.86 0.55
C LYS A 165 17.87 5.70 -0.30
N LYS A 166 17.34 6.79 0.26
CA LYS A 166 16.39 7.69 -0.42
C LYS A 166 17.03 8.31 -1.67
N ARG A 167 18.29 8.73 -1.59
CA ARG A 167 19.02 9.28 -2.75
C ARG A 167 19.20 8.23 -3.85
N LEU A 168 19.55 7.00 -3.48
CA LEU A 168 19.73 5.90 -4.45
C LEU A 168 18.42 5.61 -5.19
N ILE A 169 17.31 5.50 -4.46
CA ILE A 169 16.01 5.18 -5.06
C ILE A 169 15.54 6.34 -5.96
N LEU A 170 15.72 7.60 -5.54
CA LEU A 170 15.42 8.77 -6.37
C LEU A 170 16.23 8.79 -7.67
N GLN A 171 17.52 8.45 -7.62
CA GLN A 171 18.36 8.35 -8.82
C GLN A 171 17.88 7.26 -9.77
N LYS A 172 17.49 6.09 -9.22
CA LYS A 172 16.95 4.97 -10.01
C LYS A 172 15.61 5.32 -10.65
N GLU A 173 14.72 5.95 -9.89
CA GLU A 173 13.43 6.46 -10.39
C GLU A 173 13.64 7.49 -11.50
N GLY A 174 14.50 8.50 -11.30
CA GLY A 174 14.82 9.50 -12.31
C GLY A 174 15.42 8.88 -13.58
N ARG A 175 16.30 7.89 -13.44
CA ARG A 175 16.86 7.16 -14.58
C ARG A 175 15.80 6.35 -15.33
N ALA A 176 14.84 5.76 -14.62
CA ALA A 176 13.73 5.03 -15.22
C ALA A 176 12.75 5.98 -15.94
N ILE A 177 12.44 7.14 -15.35
CA ILE A 177 11.65 8.22 -15.97
C ILE A 177 12.33 8.78 -17.21
N HIS A 178 13.65 8.87 -17.22
CA HIS A 178 14.38 9.33 -18.41
C HIS A 178 14.38 8.27 -19.54
N LYS A 179 14.44 6.99 -19.18
CA LYS A 179 14.47 5.87 -20.16
C LYS A 179 13.09 5.50 -20.72
N LEU A 180 12.04 5.71 -19.95
CA LEU A 180 10.65 5.43 -20.32
C LEU A 180 9.96 6.77 -20.61
N PRO A 181 9.23 6.95 -21.72
CA PRO A 181 8.47 8.16 -21.99
C PRO A 181 7.30 8.22 -21.01
N CYS A 182 7.55 8.77 -19.84
CA CYS A 182 6.54 9.04 -18.84
C CYS A 182 5.78 10.30 -19.30
N LYS A 183 4.61 10.13 -19.94
CA LYS A 183 3.78 11.24 -20.47
C LYS A 183 2.45 11.46 -19.72
N CYS A 184 2.38 11.09 -18.44
CA CYS A 184 1.20 11.25 -17.58
C CYS A 184 1.19 12.56 -16.81
#